data_AF-A0A2S8Q0R6-F1
#
_entry.id   AF-A0A2S8Q0R6-F1
#
_cell.length_a   1.000
_cell.length_b   1.000
_cell.length_c   1.000
_cell.angle_alpha   90.00
_cell.angle_beta   90.00
_cell.angle_gamma   90.00
#
_symmetry.space_group_name_H-M   'P 1'
#
loop_
_entity.id
_entity.type
_entity.pdbx_description
1 polymer ?
#
loop_
_entity_poly.entity_id
_entity_poly.type
_entity_poly.pdbx_seq_one_letter_code
_entity_poly.pdbx_strand_id
1 'polypeptide(L)'
;MGISDPRLCLDCKRFLKNWVEFQLVDEQGKPLVNMPYRLISRGTPGYVRQGTTDGFGVLREEDLLPHPVTLYISAQPLADEMEQRPLREIRGEEASVVKPKAEAEGYQYRYVTIGQISDGLPVIKDWKDSKDIPPPYHFPDPEPKGYQVHPLNRRYVLEICPFRAWVLLLHHQKEYSIVNAYNQCLMSVLAYADGDVDVEGSVLHFFNRQMVDVSKLPYQVEKASATPVVCDVPFSERYTRVEFIDSQAGNNKQGDTKLFYAASKKDMIISWRGTVSLDNYLTDATFQPLALSCADEKALCSEFIHHGKVHKGFWEAFSLVGKLTVPSEETKVTTVFSDISDLVKNKLLFICGHSLGGALALLHSAQLKEHNPCLYSYGMPRTLTRSAVEELSSIIHYRHVNEDDVIPAVPFEQDMDNVFFNYWAPAGYDWAVMKLLSPSPIIQAIKQATASKEIYLHHGKVVHFFQANSCPEWLISARNASLITGVAERILDNTTKLYLIPELNQETEKDFSLAGERQ
;
A
#
# COMPACT_ATOMS: atom_id res chain seq x y z
N MET A 1 -24.62 50.21 0.68
CA MET A 1 -25.92 50.49 0.05
C MET A 1 -26.71 49.19 0.06
N GLY A 2 -27.86 49.17 0.73
CA GLY A 2 -28.65 47.95 0.94
C GLY A 2 -29.08 47.34 -0.39
N ILE A 3 -28.78 46.05 -0.58
CA ILE A 3 -29.13 45.31 -1.78
C ILE A 3 -30.64 45.07 -1.74
N SER A 4 -31.38 45.83 -2.54
CA SER A 4 -32.82 45.63 -2.73
C SER A 4 -33.04 44.33 -3.50
N ASP A 5 -33.92 43.45 -3.00
CA ASP A 5 -34.38 42.27 -3.74
C ASP A 5 -34.85 42.70 -5.14
N PRO A 6 -34.24 42.20 -6.22
CA PRO A 6 -34.56 42.60 -7.59
C PRO A 6 -36.02 42.32 -7.97
N ARG A 7 -36.71 41.41 -7.26
CA ARG A 7 -38.16 41.15 -7.41
C ARG A 7 -39.04 42.30 -6.89
N LEU A 8 -38.50 43.11 -5.97
CA LEU A 8 -39.20 44.27 -5.39
C LEU A 8 -39.07 45.54 -6.25
N CYS A 9 -38.22 45.54 -7.28
CA CYS A 9 -38.13 46.64 -8.24
C CYS A 9 -39.26 46.54 -9.29
N LEU A 10 -40.08 47.58 -9.39
CA LEU A 10 -41.24 47.66 -10.28
C LEU A 10 -40.88 47.47 -11.77
N ASP A 11 -39.73 47.99 -12.21
CA ASP A 11 -39.27 47.87 -13.60
C ASP A 11 -38.53 46.55 -13.90
N CYS A 12 -37.96 45.89 -12.89
CA CYS A 12 -37.22 44.64 -13.06
C CYS A 12 -38.14 43.46 -13.46
N LYS A 13 -39.42 43.47 -13.08
CA LYS A 13 -40.39 42.43 -13.44
C LYS A 13 -40.51 42.18 -14.95
N ARG A 14 -40.20 43.18 -15.79
CA ARG A 14 -40.18 43.01 -17.27
C ARG A 14 -39.03 42.13 -17.78
N PHE A 15 -37.96 41.98 -17.00
CA PHE A 15 -36.72 41.29 -17.38
C PHE A 15 -36.50 39.97 -16.63
N LEU A 16 -37.20 39.74 -15.52
CA LEU A 16 -37.18 38.50 -14.73
C LEU A 16 -38.09 37.43 -15.36
N LYS A 17 -37.77 37.01 -16.58
CA LYS A 17 -38.57 36.03 -17.34
C LYS A 17 -37.94 34.65 -17.43
N ASN A 18 -36.74 34.49 -16.88
CA ASN A 18 -35.97 33.28 -17.05
C ASN A 18 -36.06 32.39 -15.83
N TRP A 19 -35.88 31.08 -16.05
CA TRP A 19 -35.77 30.08 -15.00
C TRP A 19 -34.55 29.21 -15.25
N VAL A 20 -34.06 28.55 -14.20
CA VAL A 20 -33.04 27.51 -14.31
C VAL A 20 -33.44 26.36 -13.41
N GLU A 21 -33.12 25.16 -13.84
CA GLU A 21 -33.36 23.95 -13.06
C GLU A 21 -32.12 23.09 -13.07
N PHE A 22 -31.76 22.55 -11.91
CA PHE A 22 -30.67 21.60 -11.78
C PHE A 22 -31.21 20.31 -11.21
N GLN A 23 -30.75 19.19 -11.75
CA GLN A 23 -31.00 17.86 -11.21
C GLN A 23 -29.66 17.24 -10.82
N LEU A 24 -29.51 16.89 -9.55
CA LEU A 24 -28.30 16.30 -9.00
C LEU A 24 -28.50 14.79 -8.85
N VAL A 25 -27.64 14.00 -9.49
CA VAL A 25 -27.66 12.55 -9.43
C VAL A 25 -26.26 11.98 -9.26
N ASP A 26 -26.15 10.78 -8.70
CA ASP A 26 -24.89 10.01 -8.70
C ASP A 26 -24.64 9.30 -10.04
N GLU A 27 -23.51 8.59 -10.14
CA GLU A 27 -23.11 7.82 -11.33
C GLU A 27 -24.10 6.69 -11.71
N GLN A 28 -25.04 6.32 -10.83
CA GLN A 28 -26.09 5.34 -11.09
C GLN A 28 -27.44 6.00 -11.45
N GLY A 29 -27.48 7.33 -11.49
CA GLY A 29 -28.69 8.11 -11.74
C GLY A 29 -29.62 8.22 -10.55
N LYS A 30 -29.15 7.88 -9.34
CA LYS A 30 -29.95 8.01 -8.11
C LYS A 30 -29.86 9.46 -7.62
N PRO A 31 -30.99 10.11 -7.31
CA PRO A 31 -31.02 11.53 -6.94
C PRO A 31 -30.30 11.82 -5.61
N LEU A 32 -29.75 13.03 -5.52
CA LEU A 32 -29.25 13.61 -4.26
C LEU A 32 -30.34 14.51 -3.67
N VAL A 33 -31.02 14.01 -2.65
CA VAL A 33 -32.19 14.64 -2.03
C VAL A 33 -31.75 15.49 -0.83
N ASN A 34 -32.46 16.59 -0.54
CA ASN A 34 -32.20 17.49 0.59
C ASN A 34 -30.81 18.15 0.59
N MET A 35 -30.16 18.28 -0.57
CA MET A 35 -28.86 18.95 -0.68
C MET A 35 -29.03 20.46 -0.55
N PRO A 36 -28.45 21.10 0.48
CA PRO A 36 -28.52 22.56 0.63
C PRO A 36 -27.74 23.24 -0.48
N TYR A 37 -28.33 24.27 -1.09
CA TYR A 37 -27.70 25.02 -2.17
C TYR A 37 -27.79 26.53 -1.97
N ARG A 38 -26.88 27.23 -2.66
CA ARG A 38 -26.93 28.67 -2.90
C ARG A 38 -26.80 28.91 -4.40
N LEU A 39 -27.59 29.83 -4.95
CA LEU A 39 -27.55 30.22 -6.35
C LEU A 39 -27.35 31.73 -6.46
N ILE A 40 -26.34 32.14 -7.21
CA ILE A 40 -25.98 33.55 -7.42
C ILE A 40 -26.02 33.86 -8.91
N SER A 41 -26.83 34.85 -9.31
CA SER A 41 -26.85 35.36 -10.68
C SER A 41 -25.84 36.48 -10.87
N ARG A 42 -25.06 36.44 -11.95
CA ARG A 42 -24.10 37.50 -12.29
C ARG A 42 -24.77 38.87 -12.47
N GLY A 43 -26.04 38.90 -12.87
CA GLY A 43 -26.81 40.14 -12.99
C GLY A 43 -27.21 40.75 -11.64
N THR A 44 -27.18 39.97 -10.55
CA THR A 44 -27.58 40.38 -9.20
C THR A 44 -26.65 39.74 -8.15
N PRO A 45 -25.34 40.04 -8.17
CA PRO A 45 -24.34 39.29 -7.40
C PRO A 45 -24.54 39.39 -5.87
N GLY A 46 -25.21 40.43 -5.40
CA GLY A 46 -25.54 40.60 -3.97
C GLY A 46 -26.80 39.86 -3.51
N TYR A 47 -27.56 39.23 -4.41
CA TYR A 47 -28.80 38.52 -4.09
C TYR A 47 -28.57 37.00 -4.18
N VAL A 48 -28.47 36.37 -3.02
CA VAL A 48 -28.23 34.92 -2.90
C VAL A 48 -29.56 34.20 -2.71
N ARG A 49 -29.91 33.32 -3.64
CA ARG A 49 -31.04 32.39 -3.50
C ARG A 49 -30.57 31.12 -2.80
N GLN A 50 -31.41 30.53 -1.96
CA GLN A 50 -31.05 29.37 -1.14
C GLN A 50 -32.24 28.43 -1.02
N GLY A 51 -31.95 27.13 -0.88
CA GLY A 51 -32.95 26.10 -0.68
C GLY A 51 -32.31 24.73 -0.54
N THR A 52 -33.12 23.69 -0.76
CA THR A 52 -32.67 22.29 -0.81
C THR A 52 -33.22 21.61 -2.06
N THR A 53 -32.52 20.60 -2.56
CA THR A 53 -33.07 19.73 -3.61
C THR A 53 -34.28 18.92 -3.11
N ASP A 54 -35.23 18.66 -4.01
CA ASP A 54 -36.42 17.87 -3.72
C ASP A 54 -36.17 16.35 -3.75
N GLY A 55 -37.23 15.54 -3.65
CA GLY A 55 -37.18 14.08 -3.67
C GLY A 55 -36.63 13.46 -4.97
N PHE A 56 -36.51 14.24 -6.04
CA PHE A 56 -35.92 13.85 -7.32
C PHE A 56 -34.53 14.45 -7.52
N GLY A 57 -33.96 15.07 -6.49
CA GLY A 57 -32.68 15.77 -6.55
C GLY A 57 -32.76 17.04 -7.38
N VAL A 58 -33.95 17.59 -7.59
CA VAL A 58 -34.19 18.76 -8.44
C VAL A 58 -34.26 20.02 -7.59
N LEU A 59 -33.68 21.10 -8.09
CA LEU A 59 -33.92 22.46 -7.63
C LEU A 59 -34.29 23.34 -8.83
N ARG A 60 -35.28 24.20 -8.66
CA ARG A 60 -35.76 25.11 -9.71
C ARG A 60 -35.86 26.52 -9.16
N GLU A 61 -35.27 27.46 -9.88
CA GLU A 61 -35.29 28.88 -9.54
C GLU A 61 -35.84 29.68 -10.71
N GLU A 62 -36.85 30.50 -10.43
CA GLU A 62 -37.56 31.32 -11.41
C GLU A 62 -37.32 32.82 -11.15
N ASP A 63 -37.88 33.66 -12.00
CA ASP A 63 -37.71 35.12 -11.95
C ASP A 63 -36.24 35.54 -12.01
N LEU A 64 -35.49 35.01 -12.98
CA LEU A 64 -34.07 35.31 -13.20
C LEU A 64 -33.85 36.27 -14.37
N LEU A 65 -32.86 37.15 -14.22
CA LEU A 65 -32.32 37.94 -15.34
C LEU A 65 -31.58 37.00 -16.31
N PRO A 66 -31.45 37.35 -17.60
CA PRO A 66 -30.77 36.53 -18.61
C PRO A 66 -29.23 36.58 -18.50
N HIS A 67 -28.70 36.41 -17.29
CA HIS A 67 -27.27 36.38 -16.99
C HIS A 67 -26.87 34.99 -16.49
N PRO A 68 -25.60 34.59 -16.64
CA PRO A 68 -25.10 33.34 -16.06
C PRO A 68 -25.40 33.26 -14.56
N VAL A 69 -25.70 32.05 -14.11
CA VAL A 69 -25.95 31.72 -12.70
C VAL A 69 -24.90 30.72 -12.23
N THR A 70 -24.45 30.86 -11.00
CA THR A 70 -23.49 29.96 -10.38
C THR A 70 -24.17 29.22 -9.23
N LEU A 71 -24.20 27.90 -9.34
CA LEU A 71 -24.72 26.99 -8.33
C LEU A 71 -23.60 26.60 -7.37
N TYR A 72 -23.92 26.64 -6.07
CA TYR A 72 -23.07 26.19 -5.00
C TYR A 72 -23.84 25.19 -4.16
N ILE A 73 -23.31 23.98 -3.97
CA ILE A 73 -23.85 22.98 -3.06
C ILE A 73 -23.04 23.00 -1.77
N SER A 74 -23.69 22.81 -0.62
CA SER A 74 -22.98 22.77 0.66
C SER A 74 -21.98 21.62 0.70
N ALA A 75 -20.70 21.94 0.92
CA ALA A 75 -19.58 21.00 0.77
C ALA A 75 -19.67 19.79 1.71
N GLN A 76 -19.98 20.01 3.00
CA GLN A 76 -20.00 18.93 3.99
C GLN A 76 -21.15 17.93 3.74
N PRO A 77 -22.43 18.35 3.60
CA PRO A 77 -23.52 17.43 3.29
C PRO A 77 -23.29 16.67 1.97
N LEU A 78 -22.71 17.34 0.96
CA LEU A 78 -22.40 16.70 -0.31
C LEU A 78 -21.31 15.63 -0.15
N ALA A 79 -20.24 15.92 0.59
CA ALA A 79 -19.18 14.94 0.85
C ALA A 79 -19.75 13.74 1.62
N ASP A 80 -20.48 13.98 2.71
CA ASP A 80 -21.08 12.93 3.55
C ASP A 80 -21.98 11.99 2.74
N GLU A 81 -22.80 12.53 1.84
CA GLU A 81 -23.67 11.75 0.96
C GLU A 81 -22.88 11.00 -0.12
N MET A 82 -21.93 11.68 -0.77
CA MET A 82 -21.18 11.11 -1.90
C MET A 82 -20.14 10.07 -1.49
N GLU A 83 -19.71 10.03 -0.23
CA GLU A 83 -18.88 8.92 0.29
C GLU A 83 -19.66 7.59 0.34
N GLN A 84 -20.99 7.66 0.51
CA GLN A 84 -21.85 6.47 0.59
C GLN A 84 -22.29 5.97 -0.79
N ARG A 85 -22.10 6.76 -1.85
CA ARG A 85 -22.49 6.37 -3.21
C ARG A 85 -21.45 5.42 -3.81
N PRO A 86 -21.87 4.37 -4.54
CA PRO A 86 -20.95 3.43 -5.17
C PRO A 86 -20.24 4.06 -6.37
N LEU A 87 -18.94 3.74 -6.52
CA LEU A 87 -18.17 4.11 -7.71
C LEU A 87 -18.53 3.20 -8.89
N ARG A 88 -18.70 3.74 -10.10
CA ARG A 88 -18.74 2.92 -11.33
C ARG A 88 -17.37 2.32 -11.62
N GLU A 89 -17.19 1.48 -12.64
CA GLU A 89 -15.86 1.01 -13.07
C GLU A 89 -15.11 2.06 -13.92
N ILE A 90 -15.75 2.61 -14.97
CA ILE A 90 -15.16 3.57 -15.90
C ILE A 90 -15.58 5.01 -15.54
N ARG A 91 -14.63 5.95 -15.45
CA ARG A 91 -14.91 7.36 -15.10
C ARG A 91 -15.40 8.19 -16.29
N GLY A 92 -16.02 9.33 -15.96
CA GLY A 92 -16.34 10.39 -16.92
C GLY A 92 -17.62 10.15 -17.73
N GLU A 93 -17.83 10.97 -18.76
CA GLU A 93 -19.09 10.98 -19.50
C GLU A 93 -19.28 9.76 -20.42
N GLU A 94 -18.21 9.13 -20.85
CA GLU A 94 -18.23 8.07 -21.88
C GLU A 94 -18.97 6.81 -21.42
N ALA A 95 -18.92 6.52 -20.12
CA ALA A 95 -19.61 5.38 -19.51
C ALA A 95 -20.89 5.79 -18.74
N SER A 96 -21.38 7.02 -18.94
CA SER A 96 -22.55 7.54 -18.24
C SER A 96 -23.84 6.82 -18.65
N VAL A 97 -24.57 6.34 -17.63
CA VAL A 97 -25.95 5.84 -17.78
C VAL A 97 -26.99 6.95 -17.64
N VAL A 98 -26.58 8.14 -17.21
CA VAL A 98 -27.43 9.32 -17.00
C VAL A 98 -27.48 10.16 -18.27
N LYS A 99 -26.35 10.35 -18.95
CA LYS A 99 -26.21 11.18 -20.16
C LYS A 99 -27.24 10.84 -21.25
N PRO A 100 -27.41 9.57 -21.67
CA PRO A 100 -28.38 9.25 -22.71
C PRO A 100 -29.82 9.59 -22.32
N LYS A 101 -30.18 9.44 -21.03
CA LYS A 101 -31.51 9.77 -20.52
C LYS A 101 -31.74 11.29 -20.51
N ALA A 102 -30.76 12.04 -20.00
CA ALA A 102 -30.81 13.49 -19.96
C ALA A 102 -30.93 14.09 -21.37
N GLU A 103 -30.14 13.59 -22.33
CA GLU A 103 -30.16 14.07 -23.72
C GLU A 103 -31.47 13.71 -24.43
N ALA A 104 -32.03 12.52 -24.19
CA ALA A 104 -33.33 12.11 -24.74
C ALA A 104 -34.48 13.00 -24.26
N GLU A 105 -34.39 13.55 -23.05
CA GLU A 105 -35.34 14.51 -22.48
C GLU A 105 -35.03 15.97 -22.86
N GLY A 106 -33.97 16.21 -23.65
CA GLY A 106 -33.55 17.54 -24.09
C GLY A 106 -32.83 18.37 -23.03
N TYR A 107 -32.35 17.74 -21.96
CA TYR A 107 -31.63 18.39 -20.87
C TYR A 107 -30.15 18.54 -21.16
N GLN A 108 -29.51 19.53 -20.52
CA GLN A 108 -28.06 19.71 -20.62
C GLN A 108 -27.36 18.86 -19.58
N TYR A 109 -26.51 17.94 -20.03
CA TYR A 109 -25.80 17.03 -19.15
C TYR A 109 -24.37 17.52 -18.85
N ARG A 110 -23.88 17.23 -17.64
CA ARG A 110 -22.46 17.37 -17.30
C ARG A 110 -22.04 16.34 -16.24
N TYR A 111 -20.88 15.72 -16.42
CA TYR A 111 -20.18 15.01 -15.36
C TYR A 111 -19.30 15.96 -14.54
N VAL A 112 -19.43 15.92 -13.21
CA VAL A 112 -18.71 16.80 -12.29
C VAL A 112 -18.19 16.05 -11.07
N THR A 113 -17.12 16.57 -10.46
CA THR A 113 -16.67 16.12 -9.14
C THR A 113 -17.21 17.02 -8.03
N ILE A 114 -17.17 16.55 -6.78
CA ILE A 114 -17.74 17.30 -5.66
C ILE A 114 -17.14 18.71 -5.53
N GLY A 115 -15.83 18.88 -5.75
CA GLY A 115 -15.15 20.16 -5.65
C GLY A 115 -15.53 21.16 -6.74
N GLN A 116 -16.09 20.71 -7.86
CA GLN A 116 -16.51 21.61 -8.95
C GLN A 116 -17.86 22.28 -8.68
N ILE A 117 -18.68 21.71 -7.79
CA ILE A 117 -20.03 22.22 -7.47
C ILE A 117 -20.16 22.72 -6.03
N SER A 118 -19.19 22.41 -5.16
CA SER A 118 -19.22 22.76 -3.74
C SER A 118 -19.02 24.26 -3.49
N ASP A 119 -19.50 24.74 -2.35
CA ASP A 119 -19.25 26.09 -1.83
C ASP A 119 -17.92 26.27 -1.09
N GLY A 120 -17.14 25.21 -0.97
CA GLY A 120 -15.84 25.19 -0.32
C GLY A 120 -15.32 23.77 -0.19
N LEU A 121 -14.29 23.59 0.63
CA LEU A 121 -13.79 22.27 0.99
C LEU A 121 -14.60 21.72 2.18
N PRO A 122 -15.01 20.45 2.17
CA PRO A 122 -15.53 19.79 3.36
C PRO A 122 -14.42 19.66 4.40
N VAL A 123 -14.78 19.39 5.65
CA VAL A 123 -13.79 19.07 6.69
C VAL A 123 -13.22 17.69 6.39
N ILE A 124 -12.00 17.66 5.86
CA ILE A 124 -11.30 16.41 5.60
C ILE A 124 -10.47 16.03 6.82
N LYS A 125 -11.05 15.17 7.67
CA LYS A 125 -10.38 14.70 8.88
C LYS A 125 -9.04 14.03 8.53
N ASP A 126 -8.00 14.34 9.31
CA ASP A 126 -6.66 13.75 9.22
C ASP A 126 -6.02 13.91 7.83
N TRP A 127 -6.42 14.96 7.09
CA TRP A 127 -5.79 15.35 5.84
C TRP A 127 -4.68 16.35 6.13
N LYS A 128 -3.44 15.85 6.18
CA LYS A 128 -2.22 16.63 6.37
C LYS A 128 -1.19 16.20 5.34
N ASP A 129 -1.51 16.44 4.07
CA ASP A 129 -0.47 16.49 3.03
C ASP A 129 0.53 17.60 3.41
N SER A 130 1.81 17.50 3.04
CA SER A 130 2.84 18.49 3.43
C SER A 130 2.55 19.92 2.98
N LYS A 131 1.57 20.11 2.10
CA LYS A 131 1.08 21.36 1.53
C LYS A 131 -0.44 21.54 1.72
N ASP A 132 -1.10 20.66 2.49
CA ASP A 132 -2.57 20.65 2.72
C ASP A 132 -3.41 20.68 1.42
N ILE A 133 -2.89 20.14 0.32
CA ILE A 133 -3.58 20.15 -0.98
C ILE A 133 -4.68 19.09 -0.98
N PRO A 134 -5.96 19.42 -1.27
CA PRO A 134 -7.02 18.42 -1.35
C PRO A 134 -6.82 17.47 -2.54
N PRO A 135 -7.47 16.28 -2.55
CA PRO A 135 -7.34 15.31 -3.64
C PRO A 135 -7.62 15.97 -5.01
N PRO A 136 -6.63 16.07 -5.92
CA PRO A 136 -6.76 16.91 -7.12
C PRO A 136 -7.88 16.49 -8.07
N TYR A 137 -8.25 15.21 -8.09
CA TYR A 137 -9.35 14.75 -8.92
C TYR A 137 -10.71 15.21 -8.36
N HIS A 138 -10.97 14.97 -7.06
CA HIS A 138 -12.22 15.40 -6.42
C HIS A 138 -12.30 16.92 -6.31
N PHE A 139 -11.16 17.59 -6.13
CA PHE A 139 -11.02 19.04 -6.00
C PHE A 139 -9.96 19.58 -6.98
N PRO A 140 -10.31 19.73 -8.27
CA PRO A 140 -9.39 20.30 -9.27
C PRO A 140 -8.99 21.74 -8.99
N ASP A 141 -9.83 22.47 -8.25
CA ASP A 141 -9.56 23.81 -7.74
C ASP A 141 -9.45 23.71 -6.20
N PRO A 142 -8.33 24.15 -5.59
CA PRO A 142 -8.18 24.17 -4.13
C PRO A 142 -9.16 25.13 -3.45
N GLU A 143 -9.73 26.08 -4.19
CA GLU A 143 -10.79 26.98 -3.73
C GLU A 143 -12.06 26.77 -4.59
N PRO A 144 -12.94 25.82 -4.23
CA PRO A 144 -14.16 25.52 -4.97
C PRO A 144 -14.99 26.77 -5.31
N LYS A 145 -15.21 27.00 -6.61
CA LYS A 145 -15.88 28.21 -7.13
C LYS A 145 -17.35 28.03 -7.47
N GLY A 146 -17.91 26.85 -7.23
CA GLY A 146 -19.24 26.46 -7.69
C GLY A 146 -19.31 26.26 -9.20
N TYR A 147 -20.48 25.86 -9.69
CA TYR A 147 -20.70 25.50 -11.08
C TYR A 147 -21.55 26.55 -11.81
N GLN A 148 -20.94 27.22 -12.78
CA GLN A 148 -21.60 28.27 -13.56
C GLN A 148 -22.28 27.71 -14.82
N VAL A 149 -23.51 28.15 -15.07
CA VAL A 149 -24.28 27.73 -16.26
C VAL A 149 -24.88 28.90 -17.03
N HIS A 150 -25.01 28.67 -18.33
CA HIS A 150 -25.73 29.48 -19.32
C HIS A 150 -25.95 28.62 -20.58
N PRO A 151 -27.03 28.80 -21.37
CA PRO A 151 -28.14 29.75 -21.21
C PRO A 151 -29.23 29.26 -20.24
N LEU A 152 -30.07 30.18 -19.77
CA LEU A 152 -31.21 29.87 -18.90
C LEU A 152 -32.38 29.25 -19.70
N ASN A 153 -33.50 29.00 -19.02
CA ASN A 153 -34.73 28.35 -19.50
C ASN A 153 -34.54 26.89 -19.91
N ARG A 154 -33.80 26.16 -19.09
CA ARG A 154 -33.51 24.74 -19.30
C ARG A 154 -33.11 24.06 -18.01
N ARG A 155 -33.17 22.73 -18.04
CA ARG A 155 -32.64 21.85 -17.00
C ARG A 155 -31.20 21.47 -17.28
N TYR A 156 -30.37 21.50 -16.24
CA TYR A 156 -29.03 20.96 -16.20
C TYR A 156 -29.02 19.70 -15.32
N VAL A 157 -28.61 18.57 -15.87
CA VAL A 157 -28.40 17.33 -15.12
C VAL A 157 -26.92 17.23 -14.79
N LEU A 158 -26.59 17.26 -13.50
CA LEU A 158 -25.23 17.11 -12.99
C LEU A 158 -25.07 15.69 -12.44
N GLU A 159 -24.30 14.86 -13.15
CA GLU A 159 -23.85 13.55 -12.65
C GLU A 159 -22.59 13.77 -11.81
N ILE A 160 -22.68 13.42 -10.53
CA ILE A 160 -21.66 13.74 -9.54
C ILE A 160 -20.83 12.49 -9.24
N CYS A 161 -19.51 12.61 -9.38
CA CYS A 161 -18.56 11.57 -9.00
C CYS A 161 -18.59 11.31 -7.48
N PRO A 162 -18.74 10.05 -7.03
CA PRO A 162 -18.61 9.66 -5.63
C PRO A 162 -17.30 10.07 -4.98
N PHE A 163 -17.37 10.43 -3.70
CA PHE A 163 -16.20 10.83 -2.93
C PHE A 163 -15.56 9.59 -2.27
N ARG A 164 -14.63 8.97 -3.00
CA ARG A 164 -14.06 7.67 -2.64
C ARG A 164 -12.57 7.65 -2.81
N ALA A 165 -11.92 6.66 -2.24
CA ALA A 165 -10.48 6.44 -2.35
C ALA A 165 -10.19 4.96 -2.57
N TRP A 166 -8.98 4.65 -3.00
CA TRP A 166 -8.47 3.29 -3.10
C TRP A 166 -7.86 2.84 -1.77
N VAL A 167 -8.03 1.56 -1.46
CA VAL A 167 -7.22 0.83 -0.47
C VAL A 167 -6.73 -0.47 -1.10
N LEU A 168 -5.61 -1.00 -0.59
CA LEU A 168 -5.10 -2.28 -1.10
C LEU A 168 -6.07 -3.40 -0.69
N LEU A 169 -6.41 -4.28 -1.63
CA LEU A 169 -7.10 -5.51 -1.29
C LEU A 169 -6.10 -6.45 -0.61
N LEU A 170 -6.36 -6.78 0.66
CA LEU A 170 -5.52 -7.66 1.46
C LEU A 170 -6.39 -8.64 2.24
N HIS A 171 -6.03 -9.92 2.21
CA HIS A 171 -6.74 -11.00 2.87
C HIS A 171 -6.04 -11.36 4.19
N HIS A 172 -6.65 -11.04 5.33
CA HIS A 172 -6.14 -11.48 6.63
C HIS A 172 -6.64 -12.90 6.91
N GLN A 173 -5.88 -13.89 6.47
CA GLN A 173 -6.22 -15.31 6.52
C GLN A 173 -4.96 -16.16 6.70
N LYS A 174 -5.12 -17.43 7.11
CA LYS A 174 -3.99 -18.34 7.32
C LYS A 174 -3.50 -18.97 6.03
N GLU A 175 -4.38 -19.07 5.04
CA GLU A 175 -4.14 -19.68 3.73
C GLU A 175 -3.43 -18.72 2.80
N TYR A 176 -2.76 -19.28 1.79
CA TYR A 176 -1.97 -18.48 0.86
C TYR A 176 -2.86 -17.60 0.00
N SER A 177 -2.60 -16.29 0.00
CA SER A 177 -3.23 -15.31 -0.88
C SER A 177 -2.22 -14.80 -1.92
N ILE A 178 -2.48 -15.07 -3.20
CA ILE A 178 -1.68 -14.51 -4.30
C ILE A 178 -1.86 -12.99 -4.42
N VAL A 179 -3.03 -12.47 -4.03
CA VAL A 179 -3.30 -11.02 -3.96
C VAL A 179 -2.40 -10.37 -2.91
N ASN A 180 -2.27 -10.99 -1.72
CA ASN A 180 -1.32 -10.53 -0.70
C ASN A 180 0.11 -10.61 -1.21
N ALA A 181 0.48 -11.72 -1.87
CA ALA A 181 1.82 -11.90 -2.41
C ALA A 181 2.18 -10.83 -3.43
N TYR A 182 1.24 -10.41 -4.27
CA TYR A 182 1.45 -9.36 -5.25
C TYR A 182 1.50 -7.98 -4.58
N ASN A 183 0.49 -7.61 -3.80
CA ASN A 183 0.42 -6.28 -3.18
C ASN A 183 1.53 -6.05 -2.15
N GLN A 184 1.86 -7.03 -1.31
CA GLN A 184 2.95 -6.92 -0.35
C GLN A 184 4.33 -6.94 -1.03
N CYS A 185 4.45 -7.55 -2.22
CA CYS A 185 5.67 -7.44 -3.04
C CYS A 185 5.86 -6.01 -3.50
N LEU A 186 4.81 -5.38 -4.05
CA LEU A 186 4.83 -3.98 -4.43
C LEU A 186 5.16 -3.08 -3.23
N MET A 187 4.59 -3.33 -2.06
CA MET A 187 4.93 -2.55 -0.84
C MET A 187 6.37 -2.77 -0.39
N SER A 188 6.94 -3.98 -0.57
CA SER A 188 8.35 -4.24 -0.30
C SER A 188 9.29 -3.52 -1.28
N VAL A 189 8.88 -3.35 -2.54
CA VAL A 189 9.58 -2.54 -3.54
C VAL A 189 9.46 -1.05 -3.19
N LEU A 190 8.26 -0.59 -2.83
CA LEU A 190 8.00 0.79 -2.46
C LEU A 190 8.87 1.26 -1.28
N ALA A 191 9.28 0.36 -0.39
CA ALA A 191 10.16 0.70 0.73
C ALA A 191 11.56 1.17 0.30
N TYR A 192 11.96 0.91 -0.95
CA TYR A 192 13.19 1.41 -1.55
C TYR A 192 13.04 2.81 -2.17
N ALA A 193 11.81 3.34 -2.25
CA ALA A 193 11.53 4.63 -2.84
C ALA A 193 11.90 5.81 -1.92
N ASP A 194 11.66 7.02 -2.42
CA ASP A 194 11.81 8.28 -1.67
C ASP A 194 10.59 8.54 -0.76
N GLY A 195 10.71 9.55 0.11
CA GLY A 195 9.66 10.03 1.00
C GLY A 195 8.95 11.30 0.53
N ASP A 196 9.31 11.90 -0.59
CA ASP A 196 8.73 13.16 -1.08
C ASP A 196 7.42 12.95 -1.84
N VAL A 197 6.34 13.62 -1.41
CA VAL A 197 5.01 13.53 -2.03
C VAL A 197 4.96 14.00 -3.48
N ASP A 198 5.88 14.86 -3.91
CA ASP A 198 5.94 15.37 -5.28
C ASP A 198 6.70 14.43 -6.23
N VAL A 199 7.39 13.42 -5.70
CA VAL A 199 8.15 12.45 -6.48
C VAL A 199 7.25 11.28 -6.84
N GLU A 200 6.95 11.14 -8.12
CA GLU A 200 6.15 10.03 -8.64
C GLU A 200 6.76 8.67 -8.26
N GLY A 201 5.93 7.77 -7.72
CA GLY A 201 6.37 6.46 -7.22
C GLY A 201 7.01 6.45 -5.83
N SER A 202 7.14 7.59 -5.15
CA SER A 202 7.54 7.65 -3.74
C SER A 202 6.45 7.08 -2.81
N VAL A 203 6.81 6.81 -1.55
CA VAL A 203 5.86 6.33 -0.54
C VAL A 203 4.72 7.33 -0.34
N LEU A 204 5.03 8.60 -0.09
CA LEU A 204 4.01 9.61 0.16
C LEU A 204 3.21 9.93 -1.10
N HIS A 205 3.83 9.93 -2.28
CA HIS A 205 3.10 10.10 -3.55
C HIS A 205 2.11 8.95 -3.78
N PHE A 206 2.53 7.70 -3.53
CA PHE A 206 1.66 6.54 -3.69
C PHE A 206 0.39 6.67 -2.83
N PHE A 207 0.52 6.88 -1.52
CA PHE A 207 -0.66 6.93 -0.64
C PHE A 207 -1.43 8.26 -0.70
N ASN A 208 -0.75 9.41 -0.80
CA ASN A 208 -1.41 10.72 -0.69
C ASN A 208 -1.80 11.32 -2.06
N ARG A 209 -1.33 10.75 -3.18
CA ARG A 209 -1.71 11.19 -4.54
C ARG A 209 -2.41 10.09 -5.33
N GLN A 210 -1.78 8.92 -5.49
CA GLN A 210 -2.35 7.86 -6.33
C GLN A 210 -3.56 7.16 -5.67
N MET A 211 -3.47 6.81 -4.39
CA MET A 211 -4.55 6.09 -3.69
C MET A 211 -5.80 6.94 -3.45
N VAL A 212 -5.73 8.26 -3.63
CA VAL A 212 -6.88 9.17 -3.50
C VAL A 212 -7.41 9.67 -4.85
N ASP A 213 -6.74 9.32 -5.95
CA ASP A 213 -7.14 9.66 -7.31
C ASP A 213 -7.97 8.54 -7.91
N VAL A 214 -9.30 8.66 -7.87
CA VAL A 214 -10.22 7.67 -8.46
C VAL A 214 -10.42 7.82 -9.97
N SER A 215 -9.70 8.74 -10.63
CA SER A 215 -9.70 8.88 -12.09
C SER A 215 -9.02 7.70 -12.79
N LYS A 216 -8.10 7.04 -12.10
CA LYS A 216 -7.26 5.95 -12.59
C LYS A 216 -6.88 5.04 -11.42
N LEU A 217 -6.45 3.82 -11.75
CA LEU A 217 -5.84 2.94 -10.76
C LEU A 217 -4.43 3.45 -10.43
N PRO A 218 -3.91 3.17 -9.21
CA PRO A 218 -2.51 3.39 -8.90
C PRO A 218 -1.64 2.63 -9.91
N TYR A 219 -0.51 3.21 -10.30
CA TYR A 219 0.24 2.74 -11.47
C TYR A 219 1.75 2.76 -11.30
N GLN A 220 2.27 3.56 -10.36
CA GLN A 220 3.71 3.70 -10.16
C GLN A 220 4.10 3.33 -8.72
N VAL A 221 5.03 2.39 -8.59
CA VAL A 221 5.59 1.90 -7.32
C VAL A 221 7.12 1.92 -7.42
N GLU A 222 7.77 2.87 -6.74
CA GLU A 222 9.18 3.22 -7.00
C GLU A 222 9.41 3.51 -8.50
N LYS A 223 10.17 2.70 -9.22
CA LYS A 223 10.36 2.77 -10.68
C LYS A 223 9.51 1.78 -11.44
N ALA A 224 8.86 0.84 -10.75
CA ALA A 224 8.01 -0.16 -11.38
C ALA A 224 6.67 0.46 -11.79
N SER A 225 6.36 0.38 -13.08
CA SER A 225 5.01 0.60 -13.57
C SER A 225 4.19 -0.66 -13.32
N ALA A 226 3.48 -0.67 -12.20
CA ALA A 226 2.72 -1.81 -11.72
C ALA A 226 1.44 -1.33 -11.02
N THR A 227 0.32 -1.95 -11.36
CA THR A 227 -0.99 -1.61 -10.79
C THR A 227 -1.34 -2.60 -9.67
N PRO A 228 -1.35 -2.17 -8.40
CA PRO A 228 -1.78 -3.02 -7.30
C PRO A 228 -3.24 -3.43 -7.44
N VAL A 229 -3.61 -4.54 -6.79
CA VAL A 229 -5.01 -4.94 -6.67
C VAL A 229 -5.64 -4.11 -5.56
N VAL A 230 -6.61 -3.27 -5.93
CA VAL A 230 -7.25 -2.31 -5.03
C VAL A 230 -8.77 -2.49 -5.01
N CYS A 231 -9.40 -1.99 -3.96
CA CYS A 231 -10.84 -1.78 -3.90
C CYS A 231 -11.14 -0.34 -3.52
N ASP A 232 -12.30 0.17 -3.95
CA ASP A 232 -12.76 1.49 -3.57
C ASP A 232 -13.48 1.46 -2.23
N VAL A 233 -13.24 2.48 -1.42
CA VAL A 233 -13.87 2.67 -0.11
C VAL A 233 -14.39 4.11 0.03
N PRO A 234 -15.32 4.37 0.96
CA PRO A 234 -15.65 5.74 1.36
C PRO A 234 -14.38 6.53 1.65
N PHE A 235 -14.29 7.80 1.23
CA PHE A 235 -13.05 8.56 1.34
C PHE A 235 -12.56 8.69 2.80
N SER A 236 -13.46 8.67 3.78
CA SER A 236 -13.10 8.62 5.21
C SER A 236 -12.50 7.29 5.68
N GLU A 237 -12.50 6.22 4.88
CA GLU A 237 -11.85 4.93 5.16
C GLU A 237 -10.47 4.76 4.50
N ARG A 238 -9.99 5.77 3.77
CA ARG A 238 -8.65 5.79 3.16
C ARG A 238 -7.51 5.60 4.18
N TYR A 239 -6.27 5.48 3.68
CA TYR A 239 -5.08 5.61 4.52
C TYR A 239 -4.95 7.06 5.03
N THR A 240 -4.97 7.24 6.35
CA THR A 240 -4.91 8.57 6.99
C THR A 240 -3.57 8.86 7.65
N ARG A 241 -2.84 7.82 8.04
CA ARG A 241 -1.51 7.94 8.64
C ARG A 241 -0.52 7.22 7.73
N VAL A 242 0.41 7.96 7.15
CA VAL A 242 1.45 7.43 6.26
C VAL A 242 2.76 8.08 6.66
N GLU A 243 3.69 7.26 7.13
CA GLU A 243 4.97 7.73 7.65
C GLU A 243 6.11 7.00 6.96
N PHE A 244 7.11 7.77 6.54
CA PHE A 244 8.33 7.27 5.94
C PHE A 244 9.52 7.60 6.84
N ILE A 245 10.23 6.56 7.27
CA ILE A 245 11.31 6.64 8.22
C ILE A 245 12.61 6.26 7.52
N ASP A 246 13.57 7.17 7.56
CA ASP A 246 14.90 6.95 7.02
C ASP A 246 15.95 7.18 8.11
N SER A 247 16.66 6.12 8.51
CA SER A 247 17.72 6.22 9.52
C SER A 247 18.95 7.02 9.08
N GLN A 248 19.05 7.40 7.80
CA GLN A 248 20.06 8.33 7.30
C GLN A 248 19.64 9.80 7.40
N ALA A 249 18.34 10.08 7.52
CA ALA A 249 17.83 11.44 7.54
C ALA A 249 17.93 12.04 8.96
N GLY A 250 18.80 13.05 9.13
CA GLY A 250 18.95 13.80 10.40
C GLY A 250 20.41 14.03 10.80
N ASN A 251 20.61 14.68 11.97
CA ASN A 251 21.95 15.02 12.48
C ASN A 251 22.78 13.80 12.92
N ASN A 252 22.15 12.64 13.13
CA ASN A 252 22.80 11.41 13.58
C ASN A 252 22.63 10.30 12.53
N LYS A 253 23.50 10.29 11.52
CA LYS A 253 23.60 9.24 10.48
C LYS A 253 24.00 7.90 11.11
N GLN A 254 23.04 7.13 11.63
CA GLN A 254 23.31 5.93 12.42
C GLN A 254 22.96 4.59 11.72
N GLY A 255 22.45 4.58 10.47
CA GLY A 255 22.15 3.34 9.73
C GLY A 255 21.83 3.54 8.22
N ASP A 256 21.46 2.47 7.50
CA ASP A 256 20.91 2.46 6.11
C ASP A 256 19.53 1.77 6.03
N THR A 257 18.84 1.69 7.17
CA THR A 257 17.53 1.06 7.28
C THR A 257 16.44 2.09 7.01
N LYS A 258 15.46 1.69 6.21
CA LYS A 258 14.23 2.46 6.00
C LYS A 258 13.01 1.61 6.32
N LEU A 259 11.96 2.29 6.74
CA LEU A 259 10.66 1.72 7.09
C LEU A 259 9.60 2.69 6.61
N PHE A 260 8.50 2.18 6.08
CA PHE A 260 7.28 2.96 6.05
C PHE A 260 6.12 2.18 6.66
N TYR A 261 5.13 2.91 7.16
CA TYR A 261 3.87 2.32 7.55
C TYR A 261 2.71 3.20 7.11
N ALA A 262 1.61 2.55 6.75
CA ALA A 262 0.37 3.19 6.33
C ALA A 262 -0.81 2.55 7.09
N ALA A 263 -1.67 3.38 7.69
CA ALA A 263 -2.84 2.92 8.43
C ALA A 263 -4.12 3.54 7.87
N SER A 264 -5.10 2.68 7.57
CA SER A 264 -6.49 3.05 7.30
C SER A 264 -7.32 2.84 8.56
N LYS A 265 -8.65 2.97 8.47
CA LYS A 265 -9.53 2.59 9.60
C LYS A 265 -9.45 1.10 9.94
N LYS A 266 -9.25 0.24 8.93
CA LYS A 266 -9.31 -1.24 9.05
C LYS A 266 -7.94 -1.91 9.04
N ASP A 267 -7.00 -1.40 8.25
CA ASP A 267 -5.76 -2.08 7.94
C ASP A 267 -4.55 -1.26 8.37
N MET A 268 -3.48 -1.96 8.71
CA MET A 268 -2.16 -1.39 8.92
C MET A 268 -1.14 -2.16 8.09
N ILE A 269 -0.38 -1.45 7.28
CA ILE A 269 0.69 -1.98 6.45
C ILE A 269 2.01 -1.47 7.01
N ILE A 270 2.98 -2.36 7.17
CA ILE A 270 4.34 -2.03 7.57
C ILE A 270 5.30 -2.65 6.57
N SER A 271 6.16 -1.85 5.96
CA SER A 271 7.14 -2.34 4.99
C SER A 271 8.54 -1.91 5.35
N TRP A 272 9.43 -2.89 5.40
CA TRP A 272 10.85 -2.69 5.70
C TRP A 272 11.69 -2.79 4.43
N ARG A 273 12.62 -1.85 4.29
CA ARG A 273 13.62 -1.85 3.23
C ARG A 273 14.85 -2.68 3.65
N GLY A 274 15.42 -3.42 2.71
CA GLY A 274 16.75 -4.00 2.86
C GLY A 274 17.89 -3.03 2.50
N THR A 275 19.14 -3.46 2.67
CA THR A 275 20.32 -2.69 2.26
C THR A 275 20.41 -2.58 0.73
N VAL A 276 20.90 -1.45 0.20
CA VAL A 276 21.08 -1.24 -1.26
C VAL A 276 22.18 -2.11 -1.84
N SER A 277 23.22 -2.39 -1.04
CA SER A 277 24.42 -3.12 -1.47
C SER A 277 24.42 -4.55 -0.90
N LEU A 278 24.00 -5.52 -1.71
CA LEU A 278 24.04 -6.94 -1.35
C LEU A 278 25.48 -7.44 -1.14
N ASP A 279 26.45 -6.86 -1.85
CA ASP A 279 27.88 -7.18 -1.73
C ASP A 279 28.43 -6.83 -0.35
N ASN A 280 28.00 -5.71 0.25
CA ASN A 280 28.39 -5.33 1.61
C ASN A 280 27.79 -6.28 2.63
N TYR A 281 26.55 -6.75 2.42
CA TYR A 281 25.91 -7.68 3.36
C TYR A 281 26.64 -9.03 3.41
N LEU A 282 27.05 -9.59 2.28
CA LEU A 282 27.75 -10.88 2.22
C LEU A 282 29.21 -10.78 2.71
N THR A 283 29.86 -9.62 2.53
CA THR A 283 31.26 -9.41 2.94
C THR A 283 31.41 -8.93 4.39
N ASP A 284 30.48 -8.13 4.92
CA ASP A 284 30.47 -7.66 6.33
C ASP A 284 29.80 -8.62 7.32
N ALA A 285 29.22 -9.73 6.83
CA ALA A 285 28.46 -10.67 7.64
C ALA A 285 29.33 -11.41 8.67
N THR A 286 29.40 -10.87 9.88
CA THR A 286 29.96 -11.58 11.05
C THR A 286 29.10 -12.77 11.49
N PHE A 287 27.90 -12.96 10.91
CA PHE A 287 26.88 -13.97 11.22
C PHE A 287 26.61 -14.20 12.72
N GLN A 288 26.95 -13.21 13.55
CA GLN A 288 27.06 -13.36 14.98
C GLN A 288 25.66 -13.51 15.59
N PRO A 289 25.36 -14.64 16.25
CA PRO A 289 24.10 -14.83 16.95
C PRO A 289 24.14 -14.12 18.32
N LEU A 290 23.04 -13.45 18.68
CA LEU A 290 22.78 -12.90 20.01
C LEU A 290 21.71 -13.72 20.72
N ALA A 291 22.01 -14.21 21.92
CA ALA A 291 21.04 -14.93 22.73
C ALA A 291 19.86 -14.03 23.12
N LEU A 292 18.64 -14.56 22.93
CA LEU A 292 17.38 -13.94 23.30
C LEU A 292 16.89 -14.57 24.60
N SER A 293 17.13 -13.89 25.72
CA SER A 293 16.67 -14.32 27.04
C SER A 293 16.63 -13.13 27.98
N CYS A 294 15.53 -12.98 28.71
CA CYS A 294 15.41 -11.99 29.78
C CYS A 294 15.85 -12.53 31.15
N ALA A 295 16.22 -13.82 31.22
CA ALA A 295 16.67 -14.47 32.45
C ALA A 295 18.21 -14.50 32.59
N ASP A 296 18.95 -14.22 31.52
CA ASP A 296 20.42 -14.18 31.51
C ASP A 296 20.88 -12.73 31.34
N GLU A 297 21.64 -12.21 32.31
CA GLU A 297 22.17 -10.83 32.28
C GLU A 297 23.11 -10.55 31.10
N LYS A 298 23.68 -11.59 30.48
CA LYS A 298 24.54 -11.47 29.29
C LYS A 298 23.77 -11.58 27.98
N ALA A 299 22.51 -12.01 28.03
CA ALA A 299 21.65 -12.13 26.88
C ALA A 299 20.90 -10.83 26.61
N LEU A 300 20.45 -10.68 25.37
CA LEU A 300 19.60 -9.60 24.97
C LEU A 300 18.16 -9.93 25.40
N CYS A 301 17.57 -9.13 26.27
CA CYS A 301 16.14 -9.20 26.55
C CYS A 301 15.39 -8.48 25.43
N SER A 302 14.79 -9.25 24.52
CA SER A 302 13.94 -8.68 23.47
C SER A 302 12.55 -8.28 23.95
N GLU A 303 12.13 -8.73 25.13
CA GLU A 303 10.77 -8.61 25.69
C GLU A 303 9.68 -9.43 24.96
N PHE A 304 9.86 -9.77 23.67
CA PHE A 304 8.85 -10.46 22.85
C PHE A 304 9.26 -11.82 22.26
N ILE A 305 10.55 -12.17 22.29
CA ILE A 305 11.08 -13.51 22.02
C ILE A 305 11.89 -13.98 23.23
N HIS A 306 11.55 -15.13 23.80
CA HIS A 306 12.11 -15.58 25.07
C HIS A 306 13.14 -16.71 24.94
N HIS A 307 13.18 -17.39 23.78
CA HIS A 307 14.09 -18.52 23.55
C HIS A 307 14.87 -18.36 22.24
N GLY A 308 16.05 -18.97 22.17
CA GLY A 308 16.88 -19.00 20.97
C GLY A 308 17.78 -17.77 20.81
N LYS A 309 18.13 -17.46 19.56
CA LYS A 309 19.08 -16.40 19.19
C LYS A 309 18.62 -15.67 17.93
N VAL A 310 19.05 -14.42 17.79
CA VAL A 310 18.84 -13.56 16.61
C VAL A 310 20.16 -13.13 16.00
N HIS A 311 20.19 -12.92 14.69
CA HIS A 311 21.35 -12.30 14.04
C HIS A 311 21.59 -10.86 14.54
N LYS A 312 22.78 -10.59 15.07
CA LYS A 312 23.17 -9.32 15.70
C LYS A 312 22.84 -8.09 14.85
N GLY A 313 23.29 -8.07 13.60
CA GLY A 313 23.09 -6.91 12.72
C GLY A 313 21.62 -6.63 12.42
N PHE A 314 20.78 -7.68 12.39
CA PHE A 314 19.34 -7.50 12.15
C PHE A 314 18.66 -6.90 13.38
N TRP A 315 19.04 -7.37 14.57
CA TRP A 315 18.55 -6.82 15.82
C TRP A 315 18.95 -5.35 16.00
N GLU A 316 20.20 -4.99 15.71
CA GLU A 316 20.69 -3.62 15.82
C GLU A 316 19.96 -2.68 14.85
N ALA A 317 19.81 -3.08 13.58
CA ALA A 317 19.08 -2.33 12.57
C ALA A 317 17.60 -2.13 12.94
N PHE A 318 16.93 -3.19 13.41
CA PHE A 318 15.55 -3.15 13.90
C PHE A 318 15.41 -2.20 15.10
N SER A 319 16.28 -2.35 16.09
CA SER A 319 16.26 -1.56 17.33
C SER A 319 16.55 -0.07 17.09
N LEU A 320 17.37 0.26 16.09
CA LEU A 320 17.69 1.63 15.72
C LEU A 320 16.43 2.37 15.25
N VAL A 321 15.71 1.79 14.28
CA VAL A 321 14.50 2.40 13.72
C VAL A 321 13.42 2.58 14.79
N GLY A 322 13.27 1.62 15.69
CA GLY A 322 12.31 1.70 16.78
C GLY A 322 12.51 2.88 17.73
N LYS A 323 13.74 3.41 17.84
CA LYS A 323 14.09 4.55 18.71
C LYS A 323 13.98 5.89 17.99
N LEU A 324 13.83 5.89 16.67
CA LEU A 324 13.60 7.12 15.91
C LEU A 324 12.25 7.73 16.28
N THR A 325 12.15 9.03 16.10
CA THR A 325 10.99 9.81 16.50
C THR A 325 10.11 10.18 15.32
N VAL A 326 8.81 10.14 15.51
CA VAL A 326 7.80 10.60 14.55
C VAL A 326 6.93 11.70 15.14
N PRO A 327 6.43 12.66 14.33
CA PRO A 327 5.44 13.63 14.78
C PRO A 327 4.14 12.90 15.12
N SER A 328 3.66 12.96 16.37
CA SER A 328 2.33 12.46 16.73
C SER A 328 1.29 13.59 16.72
N GLU A 329 0.01 13.22 16.64
CA GLU A 329 -1.09 14.16 16.79
C GLU A 329 -0.98 14.81 18.19
N GLU A 330 -1.03 16.15 18.24
CA GLU A 330 -0.96 16.96 19.48
C GLU A 330 0.44 17.20 20.11
N THR A 331 1.45 17.61 19.33
CA THR A 331 2.74 18.14 19.85
C THR A 331 3.60 17.18 20.69
N LYS A 332 3.21 15.90 20.81
CA LYS A 332 4.02 14.87 21.44
C LYS A 332 4.87 14.17 20.38
N VAL A 333 6.17 14.26 20.53
CA VAL A 333 7.11 13.43 19.77
C VAL A 333 7.07 12.05 20.40
N THR A 334 6.72 11.02 19.62
CA THR A 334 6.73 9.61 20.07
C THR A 334 7.74 8.81 19.26
N THR A 335 8.11 7.63 19.75
CA THR A 335 8.97 6.71 19.00
C THR A 335 8.18 5.98 17.92
N VAL A 336 8.84 5.58 16.84
CA VAL A 336 8.23 4.84 15.73
C VAL A 336 7.47 3.61 16.23
N PHE A 337 8.07 2.80 17.11
CA PHE A 337 7.41 1.59 17.62
C PHE A 337 6.24 1.88 18.55
N SER A 338 6.27 2.98 19.30
CA SER A 338 5.11 3.39 20.11
C SER A 338 3.95 3.84 19.23
N ASP A 339 4.21 4.65 18.19
CA ASP A 339 3.18 5.09 17.25
C ASP A 339 2.52 3.88 16.58
N ILE A 340 3.35 2.94 16.11
CA ILE A 340 2.87 1.71 15.48
C ILE A 340 2.04 0.85 16.44
N SER A 341 2.49 0.70 17.69
CA SER A 341 1.78 -0.09 18.71
C SER A 341 0.43 0.52 19.10
N ASP A 342 0.28 1.84 18.98
CA ASP A 342 -1.00 2.50 19.19
C ASP A 342 -1.92 2.39 17.98
N LEU A 343 -1.36 2.53 16.77
CA LEU A 343 -2.12 2.45 15.51
C LEU A 343 -2.64 1.05 15.22
N VAL A 344 -1.89 0.00 15.55
CA VAL A 344 -2.26 -1.39 15.24
C VAL A 344 -3.49 -1.89 16.01
N LYS A 345 -3.87 -1.21 17.10
CA LYS A 345 -5.01 -1.60 17.93
C LYS A 345 -6.29 -1.65 17.08
N ASN A 346 -6.94 -2.82 17.08
CA ASN A 346 -8.17 -3.10 16.33
C ASN A 346 -8.03 -3.00 14.79
N LYS A 347 -6.83 -3.23 14.25
CA LYS A 347 -6.59 -3.29 12.80
C LYS A 347 -6.07 -4.64 12.35
N LEU A 348 -6.29 -4.96 11.09
CA LEU A 348 -5.65 -6.07 10.41
C LEU A 348 -4.22 -5.67 10.05
N LEU A 349 -3.25 -6.46 10.53
CA LEU A 349 -1.83 -6.12 10.42
C LEU A 349 -1.16 -6.92 9.30
N PHE A 350 -0.58 -6.20 8.34
CA PHE A 350 0.17 -6.74 7.22
C PHE A 350 1.60 -6.22 7.27
N ILE A 351 2.58 -7.11 7.22
CA ILE A 351 4.00 -6.75 7.31
C ILE A 351 4.74 -7.38 6.14
N CYS A 352 5.58 -6.59 5.46
CA CYS A 352 6.37 -7.10 4.36
C CYS A 352 7.80 -6.56 4.34
N GLY A 353 8.64 -7.23 3.56
CA GLY A 353 10.01 -6.79 3.34
C GLY A 353 10.75 -7.66 2.34
N HIS A 354 11.67 -7.04 1.61
CA HIS A 354 12.53 -7.69 0.64
C HIS A 354 13.98 -7.73 1.15
N SER A 355 14.71 -8.82 0.85
CA SER A 355 16.09 -9.05 1.26
C SER A 355 16.24 -8.90 2.79
N LEU A 356 17.20 -8.10 3.27
CA LEU A 356 17.34 -7.73 4.68
C LEU A 356 16.04 -7.18 5.29
N GLY A 357 15.22 -6.45 4.52
CA GLY A 357 13.94 -5.94 4.98
C GLY A 357 12.99 -7.05 5.43
N GLY A 358 13.06 -8.24 4.81
CA GLY A 358 12.30 -9.40 5.24
C GLY A 358 12.68 -9.88 6.66
N ALA A 359 13.96 -9.81 7.00
CA ALA A 359 14.45 -10.17 8.34
C ALA A 359 13.92 -9.20 9.41
N LEU A 360 13.96 -7.90 9.11
CA LEU A 360 13.42 -6.86 9.99
C LEU A 360 11.89 -6.94 10.11
N ALA A 361 11.21 -7.28 9.02
CA ALA A 361 9.77 -7.55 9.00
C ALA A 361 9.39 -8.75 9.90
N LEU A 362 10.21 -9.81 9.92
CA LEU A 362 10.01 -10.94 10.84
C LEU A 362 10.19 -10.52 12.32
N LEU A 363 11.22 -9.73 12.63
CA LEU A 363 11.41 -9.22 14.00
C LEU A 363 10.25 -8.31 14.43
N HIS A 364 9.77 -7.45 13.54
CA HIS A 364 8.60 -6.60 13.82
C HIS A 364 7.31 -7.43 13.99
N SER A 365 7.15 -8.49 13.20
CA SER A 365 6.04 -9.44 13.37
C SER A 365 6.11 -10.15 14.73
N ALA A 366 7.31 -10.49 15.20
CA ALA A 366 7.48 -11.05 16.54
C ALA A 366 7.11 -10.06 17.64
N GLN A 367 7.50 -8.79 17.50
CA GLN A 367 7.13 -7.72 18.44
C GLN A 367 5.62 -7.50 18.50
N LEU A 368 4.93 -7.61 17.36
CA LEU A 368 3.50 -7.38 17.23
C LEU A 368 2.68 -8.68 17.20
N LYS A 369 3.22 -9.81 17.69
CA LYS A 369 2.59 -11.14 17.56
C LYS A 369 1.17 -11.22 18.13
N GLU A 370 0.89 -10.47 19.20
CA GLU A 370 -0.44 -10.39 19.83
C GLU A 370 -1.51 -9.75 18.92
N HIS A 371 -1.09 -9.06 17.85
CA HIS A 371 -1.95 -8.46 16.84
C HIS A 371 -2.13 -9.34 15.59
N ASN A 372 -1.68 -10.60 15.63
CA ASN A 372 -1.82 -11.58 14.54
C ASN A 372 -1.29 -11.06 13.18
N PRO A 373 0.00 -10.71 13.05
CA PRO A 373 0.55 -10.20 11.81
C PRO A 373 0.47 -11.22 10.66
N CYS A 374 0.17 -10.72 9.47
CA CYS A 374 0.25 -11.45 8.20
C CYS A 374 1.51 -11.01 7.45
N LEU A 375 2.57 -11.82 7.52
CA LEU A 375 3.90 -11.51 7.01
C LEU A 375 4.16 -12.13 5.62
N TYR A 376 4.56 -11.29 4.67
CA TYR A 376 5.04 -11.71 3.36
C TYR A 376 6.45 -11.18 3.13
N SER A 377 7.44 -12.08 3.05
CA SER A 377 8.84 -11.72 2.83
C SER A 377 9.33 -12.20 1.46
N TYR A 378 10.30 -11.51 0.87
CA TYR A 378 10.87 -11.82 -0.45
C TYR A 378 12.40 -11.85 -0.38
N GLY A 379 13.03 -12.96 -0.77
CA GLY A 379 14.50 -13.10 -0.71
C GLY A 379 15.08 -12.96 0.70
N MET A 380 14.31 -13.31 1.73
CA MET A 380 14.68 -13.09 3.13
C MET A 380 15.80 -14.05 3.59
N PRO A 381 16.87 -13.57 4.27
CA PRO A 381 17.88 -14.43 4.90
C PRO A 381 17.37 -15.10 6.19
N ARG A 382 18.04 -16.17 6.63
CA ARG A 382 17.73 -16.79 7.94
C ARG A 382 18.00 -15.76 9.05
N THR A 383 17.07 -15.58 9.98
CA THR A 383 17.12 -14.47 10.96
C THR A 383 17.23 -14.97 12.40
N LEU A 384 16.61 -16.11 12.68
CA LEU A 384 16.41 -16.65 14.02
C LEU A 384 16.92 -18.09 14.08
N THR A 385 17.30 -18.53 15.28
CA THR A 385 17.62 -19.93 15.51
C THR A 385 16.38 -20.76 15.84
N ARG A 386 16.56 -22.07 15.80
CA ARG A 386 15.49 -23.07 15.97
C ARG A 386 14.48 -22.75 17.08
N SER A 387 14.92 -22.51 18.31
CA SER A 387 13.98 -22.30 19.42
C SER A 387 13.14 -21.03 19.26
N ALA A 388 13.73 -19.97 18.69
CA ALA A 388 13.00 -18.74 18.37
C ALA A 388 12.00 -18.94 17.23
N VAL A 389 12.37 -19.73 16.20
CA VAL A 389 11.46 -20.08 15.11
C VAL A 389 10.28 -20.92 15.60
N GLU A 390 10.52 -21.87 16.50
CA GLU A 390 9.47 -22.69 17.10
C GLU A 390 8.50 -21.83 17.95
N GLU A 391 9.02 -20.87 18.73
CA GLU A 391 8.22 -19.93 19.53
C GLU A 391 7.28 -19.07 18.67
N LEU A 392 7.72 -18.67 17.47
CA LEU A 392 6.97 -17.78 16.58
C LEU A 392 6.05 -18.50 15.59
N SER A 393 5.92 -19.83 15.69
CA SER A 393 5.19 -20.68 14.74
C SER A 393 3.71 -20.30 14.49
N SER A 394 3.09 -19.50 15.37
CA SER A 394 1.74 -18.98 15.18
C SER A 394 1.63 -17.82 14.20
N ILE A 395 2.73 -17.15 13.84
CA ILE A 395 2.73 -16.03 12.89
C ILE A 395 2.43 -16.55 11.48
N ILE A 396 1.46 -15.92 10.83
CA ILE A 396 1.13 -16.20 9.43
C ILE A 396 2.27 -15.64 8.58
N HIS A 397 3.12 -16.51 8.03
CA HIS A 397 4.27 -16.09 7.26
C HIS A 397 4.43 -16.93 5.98
N TYR A 398 4.39 -16.25 4.83
CA TYR A 398 4.78 -16.78 3.53
C TYR A 398 6.08 -16.14 3.03
N ARG A 399 7.13 -16.96 2.86
CA ARG A 399 8.44 -16.52 2.39
C ARG A 399 8.67 -16.90 0.93
N HIS A 400 8.89 -15.89 0.10
CA HIS A 400 9.10 -16.01 -1.34
C HIS A 400 10.59 -16.09 -1.63
N VAL A 401 10.99 -17.11 -2.37
CA VAL A 401 12.38 -17.34 -2.78
C VAL A 401 12.43 -17.51 -4.29
N ASN A 402 13.36 -16.80 -4.92
CA ASN A 402 13.67 -17.01 -6.33
C ASN A 402 14.78 -18.05 -6.46
N GLU A 403 14.75 -18.82 -7.55
CA GLU A 403 15.87 -19.68 -7.90
C GLU A 403 17.17 -18.86 -8.02
N ASP A 404 18.28 -19.50 -7.64
CA ASP A 404 19.62 -18.92 -7.61
C ASP A 404 19.81 -17.69 -6.70
N ASP A 405 18.78 -17.28 -5.95
CA ASP A 405 18.93 -16.26 -4.92
C ASP A 405 19.78 -16.81 -3.76
N VAL A 406 20.97 -16.22 -3.57
CA VAL A 406 21.92 -16.61 -2.54
C VAL A 406 21.55 -16.07 -1.16
N ILE A 407 20.68 -15.05 -1.08
CA ILE A 407 20.38 -14.38 0.20
C ILE A 407 19.63 -15.30 1.17
N PRO A 408 18.60 -16.06 0.75
CA PRO A 408 17.97 -17.07 1.62
C PRO A 408 18.91 -18.20 2.05
N ALA A 409 20.08 -18.37 1.43
CA ALA A 409 21.05 -19.39 1.81
C ALA A 409 21.92 -18.99 3.02
N VAL A 410 21.86 -17.71 3.46
CA VAL A 410 22.66 -17.18 4.58
C VAL A 410 21.79 -16.62 5.72
N PRO A 411 22.31 -16.58 6.96
CA PRO A 411 23.41 -17.39 7.50
C PRO A 411 23.18 -18.88 7.23
N PHE A 412 24.24 -19.69 7.23
CA PHE A 412 24.14 -21.12 6.95
C PHE A 412 23.26 -21.84 7.97
N GLU A 413 22.65 -22.95 7.56
CA GLU A 413 21.88 -23.85 8.44
C GLU A 413 22.80 -24.68 9.33
N GLN A 414 23.58 -23.98 10.15
CA GLN A 414 24.55 -24.53 11.08
C GLN A 414 24.47 -23.75 12.39
N ASP A 415 25.02 -24.33 13.45
CA ASP A 415 25.27 -23.59 14.68
C ASP A 415 26.45 -22.64 14.44
N MET A 416 26.16 -21.35 14.41
CA MET A 416 27.14 -20.30 14.21
C MET A 416 27.76 -19.80 15.52
N ASP A 417 27.27 -20.25 16.69
CA ASP A 417 27.81 -19.89 18.01
C ASP A 417 28.73 -20.98 18.56
N ASN A 418 29.75 -21.33 17.78
CA ASN A 418 30.72 -22.35 18.17
C ASN A 418 32.15 -21.79 18.17
N VAL A 419 33.07 -22.53 18.80
CA VAL A 419 34.47 -22.11 18.96
C VAL A 419 35.13 -21.82 17.60
N PHE A 420 34.75 -22.55 16.55
CA PHE A 420 35.27 -22.31 15.20
C PHE A 420 34.85 -20.92 14.70
N PHE A 421 33.55 -20.62 14.65
CA PHE A 421 33.07 -19.33 14.16
C PHE A 421 33.49 -18.16 15.07
N ASN A 422 33.48 -18.34 16.39
CA ASN A 422 33.92 -17.31 17.34
C ASN A 422 35.42 -16.97 17.20
N TYR A 423 36.27 -17.94 16.85
CA TYR A 423 37.70 -17.70 16.63
C TYR A 423 38.00 -16.95 15.33
N TRP A 424 37.23 -17.21 14.27
CA TRP A 424 37.48 -16.64 12.93
C TRP A 424 36.64 -15.40 12.61
N ALA A 425 35.57 -15.11 13.37
CA ALA A 425 34.73 -13.92 13.21
C ALA A 425 35.50 -12.58 13.13
N PRO A 426 36.62 -12.35 13.86
CA PRO A 426 37.38 -11.09 13.76
C PRO A 426 38.14 -10.87 12.44
N ALA A 427 38.30 -11.89 11.59
CA ALA A 427 39.18 -11.87 10.42
C ALA A 427 38.45 -11.72 9.06
N GLY A 428 37.11 -11.65 9.07
CA GLY A 428 36.29 -11.66 7.84
C GLY A 428 36.14 -13.07 7.24
N TYR A 429 34.98 -13.34 6.63
CA TYR A 429 34.57 -14.70 6.24
C TYR A 429 35.15 -15.19 4.89
N ASP A 430 35.88 -14.36 4.14
CA ASP A 430 36.37 -14.69 2.78
C ASP A 430 37.30 -15.92 2.72
N TRP A 431 38.11 -16.17 3.76
CA TRP A 431 38.99 -17.35 3.82
C TRP A 431 38.30 -18.59 4.44
N ALA A 432 37.30 -18.39 5.29
CA ALA A 432 36.66 -19.45 6.07
C ALA A 432 35.60 -20.22 5.26
N VAL A 433 34.90 -19.55 4.33
CA VAL A 433 33.90 -20.17 3.44
C VAL A 433 34.56 -21.21 2.52
N MET A 434 35.74 -20.92 1.97
CA MET A 434 36.54 -21.88 1.17
C MET A 434 36.95 -23.14 1.96
N LYS A 435 37.09 -23.04 3.29
CA LYS A 435 37.48 -24.16 4.16
C LYS A 435 36.28 -24.95 4.71
N LEU A 436 35.06 -24.44 4.59
CA LEU A 436 33.82 -25.11 5.05
C LEU A 436 33.53 -26.39 4.26
N LEU A 437 34.02 -26.47 3.01
CA LEU A 437 33.98 -27.65 2.14
C LEU A 437 35.15 -28.63 2.39
N SER A 438 36.11 -28.31 3.27
CA SER A 438 37.23 -29.20 3.55
C SER A 438 36.80 -30.33 4.51
N PRO A 439 36.86 -31.62 4.10
CA PRO A 439 36.46 -32.77 4.90
C PRO A 439 37.52 -33.15 5.95
N SER A 440 38.05 -32.17 6.70
CA SER A 440 39.03 -32.44 7.75
C SER A 440 38.35 -33.07 8.97
N PRO A 441 38.79 -34.24 9.46
CA PRO A 441 38.22 -34.91 10.63
C PRO A 441 38.25 -34.05 11.90
N ILE A 442 39.29 -33.19 12.03
CA ILE A 442 39.48 -32.31 13.18
C ILE A 442 38.41 -31.20 13.19
N ILE A 443 38.08 -30.65 12.03
CA ILE A 443 37.03 -29.62 11.89
C ILE A 443 35.67 -30.22 12.19
N GLN A 444 35.40 -31.45 11.74
CA GLN A 444 34.15 -32.16 12.06
C GLN A 444 34.01 -32.45 13.55
N ALA A 445 35.09 -32.91 14.21
CA ALA A 445 35.08 -33.20 15.64
C ALA A 445 34.84 -31.94 16.50
N ILE A 446 35.47 -30.81 16.16
CA ILE A 446 35.25 -29.53 16.87
C ILE A 446 33.81 -29.06 16.68
N LYS A 447 33.28 -29.09 15.44
CA LYS A 447 31.88 -28.71 15.15
C LYS A 447 30.88 -29.57 15.94
N GLN A 448 31.11 -30.87 16.06
CA GLN A 448 30.23 -31.78 16.79
C GLN A 448 30.33 -31.62 18.32
N ALA A 449 31.52 -31.37 18.86
CA ALA A 449 31.74 -31.27 20.30
C ALA A 449 31.18 -29.97 20.92
N THR A 450 31.00 -28.91 20.13
CA THR A 450 30.51 -27.60 20.59
C THR A 450 29.17 -27.20 19.98
N ALA A 451 28.46 -28.12 19.33
CA ALA A 451 27.16 -27.85 18.74
C ALA A 451 26.10 -27.60 19.82
N SER A 452 25.70 -26.35 20.00
CA SER A 452 24.39 -26.03 20.54
C SER A 452 23.30 -26.51 19.56
N LYS A 453 22.10 -26.77 20.06
CA LYS A 453 20.95 -27.12 19.20
C LYS A 453 20.36 -25.89 18.48
N GLU A 454 20.97 -24.71 18.64
CA GLU A 454 20.52 -23.43 18.08
C GLU A 454 21.12 -23.19 16.69
N ILE A 455 20.57 -23.88 15.69
CA ILE A 455 20.88 -23.66 14.27
C ILE A 455 20.00 -22.54 13.70
N TYR A 456 20.54 -21.71 12.80
CA TYR A 456 19.71 -20.75 12.07
C TYR A 456 18.72 -21.47 11.16
N LEU A 457 17.44 -21.10 11.25
CA LEU A 457 16.36 -21.66 10.44
C LEU A 457 15.54 -20.56 9.77
N HIS A 458 14.85 -20.95 8.69
CA HIS A 458 13.83 -20.11 8.10
C HIS A 458 12.52 -20.22 8.88
N HIS A 459 11.86 -19.09 9.07
CA HIS A 459 10.48 -19.03 9.53
C HIS A 459 9.53 -18.89 8.34
N GLY A 460 8.35 -19.50 8.41
CA GLY A 460 7.29 -19.34 7.42
C GLY A 460 7.28 -20.41 6.33
N LYS A 461 6.12 -20.51 5.66
CA LYS A 461 5.91 -21.45 4.56
C LYS A 461 6.59 -20.93 3.29
N VAL A 462 7.24 -21.82 2.55
CA VAL A 462 7.99 -21.46 1.33
C VAL A 462 7.09 -21.33 0.11
N VAL A 463 7.25 -20.23 -0.62
CA VAL A 463 6.78 -20.05 -2.00
C VAL A 463 8.01 -19.93 -2.88
N HIS A 464 8.15 -20.79 -3.88
CA HIS A 464 9.38 -20.91 -4.67
C HIS A 464 9.12 -20.61 -6.15
N PHE A 465 9.87 -19.65 -6.69
CA PHE A 465 9.93 -19.39 -8.12
C PHE A 465 11.06 -20.25 -8.71
N PHE A 466 10.71 -21.34 -9.35
CA PHE A 466 11.64 -22.37 -9.82
C PHE A 466 11.65 -22.45 -11.34
N GLN A 467 12.82 -22.39 -11.98
CA GLN A 467 12.95 -22.59 -13.42
C GLN A 467 13.19 -24.07 -13.72
N ALA A 468 12.18 -24.70 -14.32
CA ALA A 468 12.31 -26.03 -14.87
C ALA A 468 12.91 -25.95 -16.29
N ASN A 469 14.06 -26.60 -16.48
CA ASN A 469 14.69 -26.74 -17.80
C ASN A 469 14.35 -28.14 -18.36
N SER A 470 13.69 -28.23 -19.51
CA SER A 470 13.49 -29.53 -20.16
C SER A 470 14.73 -29.90 -20.98
N CYS A 471 15.31 -31.07 -20.74
CA CYS A 471 16.37 -31.64 -21.58
C CYS A 471 15.75 -32.69 -22.51
N PRO A 472 15.93 -32.61 -23.84
CA PRO A 472 15.47 -33.64 -24.76
C PRO A 472 16.08 -35.02 -24.43
N GLU A 473 15.27 -36.09 -24.44
CA GLU A 473 15.69 -37.47 -24.11
C GLU A 473 16.92 -37.97 -24.89
N TRP A 474 17.10 -37.50 -26.13
CA TRP A 474 18.25 -37.86 -26.97
C TRP A 474 19.59 -37.29 -26.46
N LEU A 475 19.58 -36.19 -25.69
CA LEU A 475 20.79 -35.63 -25.05
C LEU A 475 21.23 -36.46 -23.84
N ILE A 476 20.28 -37.03 -23.10
CA ILE A 476 20.55 -37.91 -21.95
C ILE A 476 21.19 -39.23 -22.42
N SER A 477 20.78 -39.71 -23.60
CA SER A 477 21.31 -40.92 -24.25
C SER A 477 22.62 -40.69 -25.04
N ALA A 478 22.95 -39.45 -25.39
CA ALA A 478 24.17 -39.09 -26.14
C ALA A 478 25.42 -38.82 -25.28
N ARG A 479 25.44 -39.23 -23.99
CA ARG A 479 26.52 -38.98 -23.01
C ARG A 479 27.95 -39.43 -23.39
N ASN A 480 28.16 -39.99 -24.58
CA ASN A 480 29.48 -40.43 -25.08
C ASN A 480 30.05 -39.59 -26.25
N ALA A 481 29.48 -38.44 -26.62
CA ALA A 481 30.01 -37.64 -27.73
C ALA A 481 30.48 -36.24 -27.29
N SER A 482 31.77 -35.94 -27.50
CA SER A 482 32.46 -34.69 -27.14
C SER A 482 32.12 -33.49 -28.05
N LEU A 483 30.88 -33.35 -28.50
CA LEU A 483 30.47 -32.40 -29.54
C LEU A 483 29.36 -31.42 -29.08
N ILE A 484 29.28 -31.14 -27.78
CA ILE A 484 28.16 -30.40 -27.17
C ILE A 484 28.58 -29.00 -26.71
N THR A 485 29.08 -28.18 -27.64
CA THR A 485 29.25 -26.72 -27.38
C THR A 485 28.41 -25.85 -28.28
N GLY A 486 28.03 -26.31 -29.49
CA GLY A 486 27.17 -25.53 -30.40
C GLY A 486 25.66 -25.81 -30.29
N VAL A 487 25.25 -26.90 -29.63
CA VAL A 487 23.83 -27.32 -29.56
C VAL A 487 23.14 -26.82 -28.28
N ALA A 488 23.91 -26.48 -27.23
CA ALA A 488 23.39 -26.02 -25.95
C ALA A 488 22.64 -24.67 -26.06
N GLU A 489 23.05 -23.77 -26.95
CA GLU A 489 22.42 -22.45 -27.13
C GLU A 489 21.00 -22.52 -27.72
N ARG A 490 20.66 -23.58 -28.47
CA ARG A 490 19.34 -23.73 -29.11
C ARG A 490 18.31 -24.52 -28.28
N ILE A 491 18.74 -25.14 -27.18
CA ILE A 491 17.91 -26.05 -26.35
C ILE A 491 17.43 -25.36 -25.06
N LEU A 492 17.97 -24.18 -24.74
CA LEU A 492 17.50 -23.30 -23.66
C LEU A 492 16.13 -22.64 -23.92
N ASP A 493 15.47 -22.94 -25.05
CA ASP A 493 14.16 -22.38 -25.42
C ASP A 493 12.98 -23.00 -24.67
N ASN A 494 13.14 -24.17 -24.01
CA ASN A 494 12.09 -24.79 -23.20
C ASN A 494 12.34 -24.60 -21.69
N THR A 495 12.53 -23.35 -21.29
CA THR A 495 12.61 -22.95 -19.88
C THR A 495 11.21 -22.57 -19.39
N THR A 496 10.72 -23.24 -18.35
CA THR A 496 9.43 -22.93 -17.72
C THR A 496 9.65 -22.41 -16.31
N LYS A 497 9.19 -21.19 -16.01
CA LYS A 497 9.16 -20.69 -14.63
C LYS A 497 7.89 -21.16 -13.92
N LEU A 498 8.07 -21.95 -12.88
CA LEU A 498 7.03 -22.49 -12.02
C LEU A 498 6.89 -21.63 -10.76
N TYR A 499 5.65 -21.34 -10.39
CA TYR A 499 5.30 -20.66 -9.15
C TYR A 499 4.79 -21.70 -8.15
N LEU A 500 5.69 -22.23 -7.32
CA LEU A 500 5.40 -23.34 -6.41
C LEU A 500 4.93 -22.79 -5.06
N ILE A 501 3.71 -23.16 -4.68
CA ILE A 501 3.08 -22.77 -3.41
C ILE A 501 2.85 -24.01 -2.53
N PRO A 502 2.88 -23.84 -1.19
CA PRO A 502 2.88 -24.98 -0.27
C PRO A 502 1.51 -25.64 -0.16
N GLU A 503 0.43 -24.87 -0.25
CA GLU A 503 -0.96 -25.33 -0.15
C GLU A 503 -1.90 -24.23 -0.69
N LEU A 504 -2.90 -24.60 -1.49
CA LEU A 504 -3.99 -23.71 -1.92
C LEU A 504 -5.14 -23.77 -0.91
N ASN A 505 -5.98 -22.74 -0.87
CA ASN A 505 -7.24 -22.88 -0.15
C ASN A 505 -8.18 -23.82 -0.95
N GLN A 506 -9.06 -24.55 -0.26
CA GLN A 506 -9.93 -25.55 -0.88
C GLN A 506 -10.92 -24.97 -1.92
N GLU A 507 -11.25 -23.68 -1.81
CA GLU A 507 -12.14 -23.00 -2.76
C GLU A 507 -11.43 -22.66 -4.07
N THR A 508 -10.19 -22.18 -3.98
CA THR A 508 -9.32 -21.92 -5.14
C THR A 508 -8.91 -23.23 -5.81
N GLU A 509 -8.68 -24.31 -5.04
CA GLU A 509 -8.51 -25.65 -5.63
C GLU A 509 -9.71 -26.07 -6.48
N LYS A 510 -10.94 -25.82 -5.99
CA LYS A 510 -12.15 -26.08 -6.76
C LYS A 510 -12.25 -25.19 -8.00
N ASP A 511 -11.99 -23.90 -7.88
CA ASP A 511 -12.08 -22.96 -9.01
C ASP A 511 -11.03 -23.27 -10.09
N PHE A 512 -9.80 -23.63 -9.72
CA PHE A 512 -8.78 -24.09 -10.66
C PHE A 512 -9.16 -25.43 -11.32
N SER A 513 -9.74 -26.37 -10.57
CA SER A 513 -10.22 -27.62 -11.14
C SER A 513 -11.32 -27.40 -12.19
N LEU A 514 -12.24 -26.46 -11.93
CA LEU A 514 -13.30 -26.06 -12.85
C LEU A 514 -12.78 -25.28 -14.06
N ALA A 515 -11.72 -24.48 -13.90
CA ALA A 515 -11.07 -23.76 -14.99
C ALA A 515 -10.29 -24.71 -15.92
N GLY A 516 -9.67 -25.74 -15.37
CA GLY A 516 -8.95 -26.78 -16.13
C GLY A 516 -9.85 -27.70 -16.96
N GLU A 517 -11.12 -27.89 -16.55
CA GLU A 517 -12.12 -28.64 -17.32
C GLU A 517 -12.69 -27.87 -18.53
N ARG A 518 -12.37 -26.57 -18.66
CA ARG A 518 -12.83 -25.69 -19.76
C ARG A 518 -11.77 -25.41 -20.84
N GLN A 519 -10.60 -26.06 -20.78
CA GLN A 519 -9.63 -26.15 -21.89
C GLN A 519 -9.75 -27.51 -22.56
#